data_AF-A0A938TT41-F1
#
_entry.id   AF-A0A938TT41-F1
#
_cell.length_a   1.000
_cell.length_b   1.000
_cell.length_c   1.000
_cell.angle_alpha   90.00
_cell.angle_beta   90.00
_cell.angle_gamma   90.00
#
_symmetry.space_group_name_H-M   'P 1'
#
loop_
_entity.id
_entity.type
_entity.pdbx_description
1 polymer ?
#
loop_
_entity_poly.entity_id
_entity_poly.type
_entity_poly.pdbx_seq_one_letter_code
_entity_poly.pdbx_strand_id
1 'polypeptide(L)' 'MKNSSSTGKSANGKKTDKVLAHYWHPVAWSRDLADKPLAVKLLDRNVVLWRTEHGVAGELLWGRH' A
#
# COMPACT_ATOMS: atom_id res chain seq x y z
N MET A 1 -6.77 44.57 -6.10
CA MET A 1 -5.92 43.72 -6.96
C MET A 1 -6.06 42.27 -6.48
N LYS A 2 -6.32 41.33 -7.38
CA LYS A 2 -6.55 39.90 -7.09
C LYS A 2 -5.25 39.14 -7.38
N ASN A 3 -4.78 38.29 -6.48
CA ASN A 3 -3.80 37.24 -6.79
C ASN A 3 -4.14 35.96 -6.05
N SER A 4 -4.98 35.19 -6.73
CA SER A 4 -5.26 33.78 -6.51
C SER A 4 -3.96 32.96 -6.60
N SER A 5 -3.54 32.32 -5.51
CA SER A 5 -2.59 31.21 -5.56
C SER A 5 -3.37 29.91 -5.37
N SER A 6 -3.50 29.18 -6.47
CA SER A 6 -4.22 27.92 -6.63
C SER A 6 -3.61 26.80 -5.79
N THR A 7 -4.21 26.51 -4.64
CA THR A 7 -3.99 25.21 -3.97
C THR A 7 -4.94 24.20 -4.60
N GLY A 8 -4.53 23.66 -5.76
CA GLY A 8 -5.20 22.52 -6.38
C GLY A 8 -5.04 21.28 -5.52
N LYS A 9 -5.96 21.06 -4.56
CA LYS A 9 -6.12 19.79 -3.87
C LYS A 9 -6.58 18.77 -4.92
N SER A 10 -5.65 18.05 -5.53
CA SER A 10 -5.94 17.00 -6.51
C SER A 10 -6.76 15.90 -5.84
N ALA A 11 -8.08 15.99 -5.98
CA ALA A 11 -9.06 15.08 -5.40
C ALA A 11 -9.14 13.72 -6.14
N ASN A 12 -8.15 13.38 -6.97
CA ASN A 12 -8.22 12.25 -7.90
C ASN A 12 -7.62 10.94 -7.36
N GLY A 13 -6.92 10.96 -6.21
CA GLY A 13 -6.24 9.78 -5.64
C GLY A 13 -7.13 8.75 -4.93
N LYS A 14 -8.44 8.97 -4.86
CA LYS A 14 -9.40 8.12 -4.08
C LYS A 14 -10.30 7.21 -4.94
N LYS A 15 -10.17 7.26 -6.27
CA LYS A 15 -11.04 6.49 -7.19
C LYS A 15 -10.33 5.30 -7.83
N THR A 16 -9.03 5.41 -8.05
CA THR A 16 -8.22 4.36 -8.69
C THR A 16 -7.83 3.24 -7.73
N ASP A 17 -7.71 3.52 -6.43
CA ASP A 17 -7.36 2.51 -5.42
C ASP A 17 -8.37 1.37 -5.34
N LYS A 18 -9.68 1.69 -5.44
CA LYS A 18 -10.75 0.69 -5.40
C LYS A 18 -10.69 -0.27 -6.56
N VAL A 19 -10.39 0.23 -7.76
CA VAL A 19 -10.30 -0.61 -8.96
C VAL A 19 -9.02 -1.45 -8.91
N LEU A 20 -7.89 -0.85 -8.53
CA LEU A 20 -6.61 -1.54 -8.46
C LEU A 20 -6.57 -2.58 -7.34
N ALA A 21 -7.31 -2.40 -6.24
CA ALA A 21 -7.35 -3.35 -5.13
C ALA A 21 -7.80 -4.77 -5.53
N HIS A 22 -8.47 -4.93 -6.67
CA HIS A 22 -8.89 -6.22 -7.20
C HIS A 22 -7.82 -6.97 -8.01
N TYR A 23 -6.64 -6.36 -8.22
CA TYR A 23 -5.55 -6.94 -8.98
C TYR A 23 -4.35 -7.26 -8.10
N TRP A 24 -3.53 -8.21 -8.54
CA TRP A 24 -2.25 -8.53 -7.91
C TRP A 24 -1.24 -7.42 -8.16
N HIS A 25 -0.60 -6.94 -7.09
CA HIS A 25 0.48 -5.95 -7.16
C HIS A 25 1.78 -6.57 -6.65
N PRO A 26 2.86 -6.57 -7.45
CA PRO A 26 4.17 -6.93 -6.94
C PRO A 26 4.65 -5.85 -5.96
N VAL A 27 4.92 -6.25 -4.72
CA VAL A 27 5.24 -5.34 -3.60
C VAL A 27 6.65 -5.52 -3.04
N ALA A 28 7.29 -6.66 -3.33
CA ALA A 28 8.66 -6.96 -2.92
C ALA A 28 9.23 -8.10 -3.77
N TRP A 29 10.55 -8.21 -3.82
CA TRP A 29 11.20 -9.42 -4.35
C TRP A 29 11.16 -10.54 -3.32
N SER A 30 11.01 -11.78 -3.79
CA SER A 30 10.97 -12.95 -2.89
C SER A 30 12.24 -13.12 -2.06
N ARG A 31 13.39 -12.59 -2.52
CA ARG A 31 14.67 -12.62 -1.78
C ARG A 31 14.72 -11.61 -0.62
N ASP A 32 14.00 -10.50 -0.75
CA ASP A 32 13.93 -9.49 0.31
C ASP A 32 12.97 -9.94 1.43
N LEU A 33 12.05 -10.86 1.10
CA LEU A 33 11.19 -11.55 2.05
C LEU A 33 11.90 -12.77 2.66
N ALA A 34 12.88 -12.46 3.51
CA ALA A 34 13.68 -13.41 4.28
C ALA A 34 13.03 -13.71 5.65
N ASP A 35 13.83 -13.98 6.68
CA ASP A 35 13.36 -14.40 8.01
C ASP A 35 12.64 -13.31 8.81
N LYS A 36 12.70 -12.06 8.33
CA LYS A 36 12.13 -10.90 9.03
C LYS A 36 10.91 -10.37 8.27
N PRO A 37 9.84 -9.96 8.98
CA PRO A 37 8.72 -9.29 8.35
C PRO A 37 9.14 -8.00 7.64
N LEU A 38 8.58 -7.76 6.47
CA LEU A 38 8.85 -6.59 5.63
C LEU A 38 7.64 -5.66 5.63
N ALA A 39 7.82 -4.45 6.14
CA ALA A 39 6.82 -3.39 6.02
C ALA A 39 6.83 -2.80 4.61
N VAL A 40 5.67 -2.80 3.95
CA VAL A 40 5.48 -2.24 2.60
C VAL A 40 4.24 -1.34 2.55
N LYS A 41 4.19 -0.45 1.56
CA LYS A 41 3.03 0.41 1.30
C LYS A 41 2.35 -0.04 0.00
N LEU A 42 1.13 -0.55 0.10
CA LEU A 42 0.31 -1.02 -1.04
C LEU A 42 -0.97 -0.18 -1.13
N LEU A 43 -1.17 0.52 -2.26
CA LEU A 43 -2.37 1.34 -2.52
C LEU A 43 -2.70 2.29 -1.35
N ASP A 44 -1.70 3.01 -0.87
CA ASP A 44 -1.77 3.90 0.31
C ASP A 44 -2.08 3.23 1.65
N ARG A 45 -1.97 1.90 1.72
CA ARG A 45 -2.13 1.12 2.96
C ARG A 45 -0.81 0.51 3.39
N ASN A 46 -0.54 0.55 4.69
CA ASN A 46 0.65 -0.09 5.26
C ASN A 46 0.35 -1.56 5.51
N VAL A 47 1.19 -2.45 4.98
CA VAL A 47 1.03 -3.91 5.06
C VAL A 47 2.34 -4.49 5.54
N VAL A 48 2.29 -5.53 6.36
CA VAL A 48 3.47 -6.32 6.70
C VAL A 48 3.40 -7.64 5.96
N LEU A 49 4.46 -7.94 5.23
CA LEU A 49 4.67 -9.20 4.54
C LEU A 49 5.59 -10.07 5.37
N TRP A 50 5.32 -11.37 5.44
CA TRP A 50 6.24 -12.35 6.02
C TRP A 50 6.12 -13.68 5.30
N ARG A 51 7.15 -14.51 5.44
CA ARG A 51 7.16 -15.87 4.92
C ARG A 51 6.57 -16.81 5.96
N THR A 52 5.60 -17.62 5.56
CA THR A 52 5.06 -18.75 6.31
C THR A 52 5.66 -20.04 5.77
N GLU A 53 5.51 -21.15 6.52
CA GLU A 53 5.93 -22.49 6.07
C GLU A 53 5.28 -22.91 4.74
N HIS A 54 4.16 -22.27 4.35
CA HIS A 54 3.41 -22.55 3.13
C HIS A 54 3.55 -21.49 2.02
N GLY A 55 4.30 -20.39 2.23
CA GLY A 55 4.46 -19.35 1.22
C GLY A 55 4.56 -17.91 1.77
N VAL A 56 4.08 -16.93 0.99
CA VAL A 56 4.09 -15.51 1.40
C VAL A 56 2.72 -15.12 1.94
N ALA A 57 2.68 -14.57 3.15
CA ALA A 57 1.50 -13.96 3.75
C ALA A 57 1.69 -12.43 3.86
N GLY A 58 0.58 -11.69 3.77
CA GLY A 58 0.56 -10.25 3.99
C GLY A 58 -0.65 -9.86 4.82
N GLU A 59 -0.45 -9.09 5.89
CA GLU A 59 -1.52 -8.54 6.73
C GLU A 59 -1.47 -7.02 6.76
N LEU A 60 -2.64 -6.42 6.61
CA LEU A 60 -2.82 -4.97 6.67
C LEU A 60 -2.55 -4.49 8.10
N LEU A 61 -1.58 -3.62 8.27
CA LEU A 61 -1.38 -2.88 9.51
C LEU A 61 -2.39 -1.74 9.60
N TRP A 62 -3.66 -2.05 9.85
CA TRP A 62 -4.62 -1.01 10.20
C TRP A 62 -5.72 -1.52 11.15
N GLY A 63 -5.45 -1.37 12.45
CA GLY A 63 -6.44 -1.12 13.50
C GLY A 63 -7.34 -2.29 13.91
N ARG A 64 -6.83 -3.21 14.73
CA ARG A 64 -7.68 -3.86 15.75
C ARG A 64 -7.80 -2.91 16.94
N HIS A 65 -8.93 -2.22 17.03
CA HIS A 65 -9.52 -1.72 18.27
C HIS A 65 -11.04 -1.87 18.16
#